data_AF-A0A1Q4W886-F1
#
_entry.id   AF-A0A1Q4W886-F1
#
_cell.length_a   1.000
_cell.length_b   1.000
_cell.length_c   1.000
_cell.angle_alpha   90.00
_cell.angle_beta   90.00
_cell.angle_gamma   90.00
#
_symmetry.space_group_name_H-M   'P 1'
#
loop_
_entity.id
_entity.type
_entity.pdbx_description
1 polymer ?
#
loop_
_entity_poly.entity_id
_entity_poly.type
_entity_poly.pdbx_seq_one_letter_code
_entity_poly.pdbx_strand_id
1 'polypeptide(L)'
;MAADRRSNPHILDMLNVLHRDQVTLRIYDGAFSAMDLTARHSRTGELLPTVKFMVQSLVADELQRELTYDGLRAAEATGSKGRPRPVVPAATTDTMCAAYLEDRSIAALARE
;
A
#
# COMPACT_ATOMS: atom_id res chain seq x y z
N MET A 1 1.04 -17.27 -11.33
CA MET A 1 1.03 -18.10 -10.11
C MET A 1 0.75 -17.14 -8.95
N ALA A 2 -0.49 -17.12 -8.45
CA ALA A 2 -0.95 -16.10 -7.50
C ALA A 2 -0.50 -16.48 -6.08
N ALA A 3 0.24 -15.60 -5.42
CA ALA A 3 0.59 -15.75 -4.01
C ALA A 3 -0.68 -15.66 -3.17
N ASP A 4 -1.01 -16.76 -2.49
CA ASP A 4 -2.14 -16.91 -1.59
C ASP A 4 -2.00 -15.94 -0.41
N ARG A 5 -2.83 -14.90 -0.38
CA ARG A 5 -2.89 -13.85 0.66
C ARG A 5 -3.65 -14.31 1.93
N ARG A 6 -3.81 -15.61 2.16
CA ARG A 6 -4.56 -16.15 3.33
C ARG A 6 -3.78 -16.20 4.64
N SER A 7 -2.48 -16.00 4.66
CA SER A 7 -1.64 -16.42 5.79
C SER A 7 -1.50 -15.43 6.96
N ASN A 8 -1.81 -14.15 6.75
CA ASN A 8 -1.56 -13.11 7.76
C ASN A 8 -2.56 -13.07 8.95
N PRO A 9 -3.88 -13.32 8.79
CA PRO A 9 -4.80 -13.30 9.93
C PRO A 9 -4.51 -14.44 10.94
N HIS A 10 -4.15 -15.62 10.46
CA HIS A 10 -3.94 -16.80 11.30
C HIS A 10 -2.73 -16.70 12.25
N ILE A 11 -1.67 -15.99 11.82
CA ILE A 11 -0.48 -15.77 12.64
C ILE A 11 -0.79 -14.83 13.81
N LEU A 12 -1.60 -13.80 13.57
CA LEU A 12 -2.00 -12.86 14.62
C LEU A 12 -2.92 -13.50 15.66
N ASP A 13 -3.84 -14.36 15.21
CA ASP A 13 -4.70 -15.14 16.11
C ASP A 13 -3.88 -16.11 16.97
N MET A 14 -2.90 -16.80 16.37
CA MET A 14 -1.98 -17.68 17.09
C MET A 14 -1.17 -16.92 18.15
N LEU A 15 -0.62 -15.74 17.80
CA LEU A 15 0.09 -14.90 18.77
C LEU A 15 -0.81 -14.43 19.91
N ASN A 16 -2.10 -14.19 19.64
CA ASN A 16 -3.07 -13.80 20.66
C ASN A 16 -3.39 -14.96 21.62
N VAL A 17 -3.48 -16.20 21.12
CA VAL A 17 -3.66 -17.41 21.94
C VAL A 17 -2.42 -17.68 22.80
N LEU A 18 -1.21 -17.56 22.24
CA LEU A 18 0.03 -17.70 23.01
C LEU A 18 0.11 -16.69 24.16
N HIS A 19 -0.38 -15.47 23.95
CA HIS A 19 -0.47 -14.44 24.98
C HIS A 19 -1.53 -14.77 26.05
N ARG A 20 -2.75 -15.12 25.64
CA ARG A 20 -3.87 -15.44 26.55
C ARG A 20 -3.55 -16.63 27.44
N ASP A 21 -3.03 -17.69 26.85
CA ASP A 21 -2.83 -18.97 27.53
C ASP A 21 -1.40 -19.10 28.09
N GLN A 22 -0.58 -18.06 27.91
CA GLN A 22 0.79 -17.95 28.42
C GLN A 22 1.70 -19.09 27.98
N VAL A 23 1.53 -19.51 26.72
CA VAL A 23 2.25 -20.63 26.09
C VAL A 23 3.44 -20.09 25.28
N THR A 24 4.50 -20.89 25.20
CA THR A 24 5.72 -20.57 24.44
C THR A 24 5.70 -21.29 23.10
N LEU A 25 5.96 -20.57 22.01
CA LEU A 25 6.17 -21.16 20.69
C LEU A 25 7.65 -21.13 20.31
N ARG A 26 8.24 -22.28 20.03
CA ARG A 26 9.62 -22.39 19.57
C ARG A 26 9.66 -22.74 18.09
N ILE A 27 10.31 -21.88 17.29
CA ILE A 27 10.46 -22.10 15.84
C ILE A 27 11.74 -22.90 15.62
N TYR A 28 11.67 -23.98 14.83
CA TYR A 28 12.83 -24.83 14.48
C TYR A 28 13.25 -24.70 13.01
N ASP A 29 12.69 -23.75 12.27
CA ASP A 29 12.92 -23.56 10.84
C ASP A 29 13.62 -22.23 10.51
N GLY A 30 14.56 -22.28 9.56
CA GLY A 30 15.24 -21.12 8.99
C GLY A 30 16.00 -20.21 9.98
N ALA A 31 16.08 -18.92 9.63
CA ALA A 31 16.83 -17.88 10.35
C ALA A 31 16.31 -17.61 11.78
N PHE A 32 15.16 -18.19 12.16
CA PHE A 32 14.53 -18.02 13.47
C PHE A 32 14.53 -19.31 14.31
N SER A 33 15.28 -20.34 13.88
CA SER A 33 15.27 -21.72 14.43
C SER A 33 15.71 -21.89 15.89
N ALA A 34 16.02 -20.81 16.60
CA ALA A 34 16.37 -20.82 18.02
C ALA A 34 15.53 -19.85 18.86
N MET A 35 14.48 -19.25 18.29
CA MET A 35 13.71 -18.19 18.95
C MET A 35 12.53 -18.78 19.71
N ASP A 36 12.54 -18.60 21.04
CA ASP A 36 11.42 -18.91 21.93
C ASP A 36 10.50 -17.67 22.01
N LEU A 37 9.33 -17.75 21.38
CA LEU A 37 8.27 -16.76 21.46
C LEU A 37 7.47 -17.04 22.74
N THR A 38 7.94 -16.50 23.87
CA THR A 38 7.25 -16.58 25.16
C THR A 38 6.37 -15.34 25.35
N ALA A 39 5.10 -15.52 25.70
CA ALA A 39 4.29 -14.41 26.23
C ALA A 39 4.69 -14.01 27.66
N ARG A 40 5.43 -14.88 28.35
CA ARG A 40 6.02 -14.59 29.67
C ARG A 40 7.38 -13.96 29.51
N HIS A 41 7.57 -12.89 30.25
CA HIS A 41 8.60 -11.91 30.00
C HIS A 41 9.71 -12.00 31.05
N SER A 42 10.98 -12.04 30.62
CA SER A 42 12.12 -11.74 31.50
C SER A 42 13.14 -10.85 30.78
N ARG A 43 13.03 -9.55 31.04
CA ARG A 43 14.01 -8.45 30.84
C ARG A 43 14.05 -7.67 29.50
N THR A 44 13.24 -8.00 28.49
CA THR A 44 13.13 -7.27 27.20
C THR A 44 11.68 -7.08 26.73
N GLY A 45 10.86 -6.33 27.50
CA GLY A 45 9.37 -6.31 27.51
C GLY A 45 8.67 -5.97 26.20
N GLU A 46 9.45 -5.60 25.21
CA GLU A 46 8.99 -4.89 24.04
C GLU A 46 9.23 -5.67 22.76
N LEU A 47 10.10 -6.69 22.73
CA LEU A 47 10.49 -7.30 21.45
C LEU A 47 9.32 -7.90 20.67
N LEU A 48 8.41 -8.62 21.34
CA LEU A 48 7.29 -9.26 20.66
C LEU A 48 6.22 -8.28 20.19
N PRO A 49 5.73 -7.37 21.05
CA PRO A 49 4.85 -6.29 20.62
C PRO A 49 5.49 -5.37 19.57
N THR A 50 6.79 -5.08 19.68
CA THR A 50 7.54 -4.24 18.73
C THR A 50 7.75 -4.94 17.42
N VAL A 51 8.12 -6.23 17.39
CA VAL A 51 8.23 -7.00 16.14
C VAL A 51 6.85 -7.13 15.47
N LYS A 52 5.79 -7.39 16.24
CA LYS A 52 4.41 -7.40 15.71
C LYS A 52 4.05 -6.04 15.11
N PHE A 53 4.32 -4.95 15.82
CA PHE A 53 4.06 -3.60 15.35
C PHE A 53 4.87 -3.27 14.08
N MET A 54 6.18 -3.56 14.08
CA MET A 54 7.06 -3.33 12.93
C MET A 54 6.61 -4.12 11.69
N VAL A 55 6.24 -5.39 11.85
CA VAL A 55 5.72 -6.21 10.73
C VAL A 55 4.37 -5.68 10.24
N GLN A 56 3.47 -5.27 11.15
CA GLN A 56 2.18 -4.69 10.79
C GLN A 56 2.36 -3.36 10.03
N SER A 57 3.20 -2.46 10.53
CA SER A 57 3.48 -1.17 9.90
C SER A 57 4.15 -1.33 8.53
N LEU A 58 5.12 -2.24 8.40
CA LEU A 58 5.79 -2.50 7.14
C LEU A 58 4.84 -3.08 6.09
N VAL A 59 3.97 -4.02 6.46
CA VAL A 59 3.00 -4.62 5.52
C VAL A 59 1.85 -3.69 5.20
N ALA A 60 1.40 -2.85 6.15
CA ALA A 60 0.23 -1.99 5.98
C ALA A 60 0.53 -0.64 5.31
N ASP A 61 1.78 -0.17 5.32
CA ASP A 61 2.11 1.15 4.76
C ASP A 61 3.25 1.04 3.75
N GLU A 62 4.44 0.63 4.19
CA GLU A 62 5.64 0.71 3.37
C GLU A 62 5.59 -0.22 2.14
N LEU A 63 5.34 -1.51 2.35
CA LEU A 63 5.25 -2.49 1.27
C LEU A 63 4.02 -2.28 0.38
N GLN A 64 2.88 -1.90 0.98
CA GLN A 64 1.67 -1.61 0.21
C GLN A 64 1.86 -0.39 -0.70
N ARG A 65 2.51 0.65 -0.19
CA ARG A 65 2.80 1.87 -0.93
C ARG A 65 3.84 1.63 -2.02
N GLU A 66 4.89 0.87 -1.74
CA GLU A 66 5.92 0.51 -2.72
C GLU A 66 5.31 -0.26 -3.90
N LEU A 67 4.52 -1.31 -3.63
CA LEU A 67 3.82 -2.07 -4.67
C LEU A 67 2.79 -1.23 -5.43
N THR A 68 2.16 -0.26 -4.77
CA THR A 68 1.26 0.70 -5.44
C THR A 68 2.02 1.59 -6.42
N TYR A 69 3.19 2.10 -6.03
CA TYR A 69 4.02 2.92 -6.92
C TYR A 69 4.63 2.10 -8.06
N ASP A 70 5.05 0.88 -7.81
CA ASP A 70 5.50 -0.03 -8.88
C ASP A 70 4.38 -0.32 -9.87
N GLY A 71 3.16 -0.56 -9.38
CA GLY A 71 1.98 -0.70 -10.22
C GLY A 71 1.69 0.55 -11.06
N LEU A 72 1.82 1.75 -10.48
CA LEU A 72 1.65 3.00 -11.20
C LEU A 72 2.73 3.21 -12.27
N ARG A 73 4.01 2.96 -11.94
CA ARG A 73 5.11 3.04 -12.90
C ARG A 73 4.92 2.06 -14.06
N ALA A 74 4.50 0.84 -13.77
CA ALA A 74 4.18 -0.15 -14.79
C ALA A 74 3.00 0.30 -15.66
N ALA A 75 1.94 0.86 -15.07
CA ALA A 75 0.80 1.40 -15.81
C ALA A 75 1.20 2.57 -16.72
N GLU A 76 2.03 3.50 -16.23
CA GLU A 76 2.56 4.61 -17.03
C GLU A 76 3.41 4.13 -18.21
N ALA A 77 4.23 3.08 -18.02
CA ALA A 77 5.00 2.47 -19.11
C ALA A 77 4.11 1.90 -20.22
N THR A 78 2.88 1.48 -19.90
CA THR A 78 1.86 1.08 -20.89
C THR A 78 1.03 2.23 -21.47
N GLY A 79 1.33 3.47 -21.08
CA GLY A 79 0.61 4.67 -21.53
C GLY A 79 -0.68 4.96 -20.76
N SER A 80 -1.01 4.17 -19.73
CA SER A 80 -2.18 4.40 -18.89
C SER A 80 -1.93 5.57 -17.95
N LYS A 81 -2.64 6.68 -18.15
CA LYS A 81 -2.56 7.85 -17.26
C LYS A 81 -3.67 7.78 -16.22
N GLY A 82 -3.31 7.72 -14.93
CA GLY A 82 -4.26 7.77 -13.81
C GLY A 82 -4.93 9.13 -13.58
N ARG A 83 -4.97 10.00 -14.60
CA ARG A 83 -5.54 11.34 -14.51
C ARG A 83 -7.06 11.28 -14.66
N PRO A 84 -7.80 12.24 -14.06
CA PRO A 84 -9.21 12.42 -14.36
C PRO A 84 -9.44 12.46 -15.86
N ARG A 85 -10.47 11.74 -16.32
CA ARG A 85 -10.83 11.73 -17.74
C ARG A 85 -11.22 13.16 -18.15
N PRO A 86 -10.64 13.72 -19.23
CA PRO A 86 -11.05 15.02 -19.73
C PRO A 86 -12.56 15.01 -20.04
N VAL A 87 -13.29 15.98 -19.47
CA VAL A 87 -14.72 16.17 -19.73
C VAL A 87 -14.95 16.87 -21.07
N VAL A 88 -14.00 17.74 -21.46
CA VAL A 88 -14.03 18.46 -22.73
C VAL A 88 -13.17 17.69 -23.74
N PRO A 89 -13.68 17.45 -24.98
CA PRO A 89 -12.90 16.81 -26.04
C PRO A 89 -11.66 17.62 -26.42
N ALA A 90 -10.58 16.94 -26.82
CA ALA A 90 -9.33 17.59 -27.23
C ALA A 90 -9.53 18.57 -28.41
N ALA A 91 -10.36 18.21 -29.38
CA ALA A 91 -10.67 19.10 -30.50
C ALA A 91 -11.35 20.41 -30.05
N THR A 92 -12.19 20.36 -29.02
CA THR A 92 -12.81 21.54 -28.42
C THR A 92 -11.77 22.40 -27.72
N THR A 93 -10.83 21.78 -26.97
CA THR A 93 -9.74 22.54 -26.35
C THR A 93 -8.80 23.17 -27.37
N ASP A 94 -8.52 22.49 -28.49
CA ASP A 94 -7.68 23.03 -29.57
C ASP A 94 -8.36 24.23 -30.24
N THR A 95 -9.67 24.14 -30.46
CA THR A 95 -10.49 25.23 -31.02
C THR A 95 -10.52 26.43 -30.08
N MET A 96 -10.67 26.21 -28.76
CA MET A 96 -10.63 27.27 -27.76
C MET A 96 -9.25 27.92 -27.67
N CYS A 97 -8.16 27.15 -27.73
CA CYS A 97 -6.80 27.66 -27.77
C CYS A 97 -6.55 28.54 -29.00
N ALA A 98 -6.98 28.09 -30.19
CA ALA A 98 -6.87 28.88 -31.41
C ALA A 98 -7.63 30.20 -31.29
N ALA A 99 -8.90 30.15 -30.85
CA ALA A 99 -9.72 31.34 -30.68
C ALA A 99 -9.15 32.31 -29.63
N TYR A 100 -8.59 31.80 -28.54
CA TYR A 100 -7.92 32.63 -27.52
C TYR A 100 -6.68 33.34 -28.10
N LEU A 101 -5.88 32.64 -28.92
CA LEU A 101 -4.72 33.23 -29.60
C LEU A 101 -5.11 34.25 -30.67
N GLU A 102 -6.35 34.18 -31.16
CA GLU A 102 -6.98 35.16 -32.06
C GLU A 102 -7.71 36.29 -31.30
N ASP A 103 -7.31 36.58 -30.05
CA ASP A 103 -7.84 37.63 -29.18
C ASP A 103 -9.32 37.47 -28.75
N ARG A 104 -9.93 36.28 -28.87
CA ARG A 104 -11.22 36.04 -28.18
C ARG A 104 -11.02 36.01 -26.67
N SER A 105 -11.86 36.76 -25.96
CA SER A 105 -11.84 36.80 -24.50
C SER A 105 -12.24 35.46 -23.86
N ILE A 106 -11.63 35.15 -22.71
CA ILE A 106 -11.94 33.97 -21.90
C ILE A 106 -13.43 33.93 -21.51
N ALA A 107 -14.04 35.09 -21.24
CA ALA A 107 -15.46 35.19 -20.91
C ALA A 107 -16.39 34.86 -22.07
N ALA A 108 -15.95 35.09 -23.32
CA ALA A 108 -16.70 34.66 -24.49
C ALA A 108 -16.58 33.13 -24.68
N LEU A 109 -15.38 32.58 -24.52
CA LEU A 109 -15.11 31.15 -24.65
C LEU A 109 -15.82 30.30 -23.58
N ALA A 110 -15.96 30.82 -22.36
CA ALA A 110 -16.63 30.09 -21.25
C ALA A 110 -18.17 30.04 -21.37
N ARG A 111 -18.76 30.82 -22.27
CA ARG A 111 -20.22 30.82 -22.52
C ARG A 111 -20.63 29.88 -23.65
N GLU A 112 -19.68 29.45 -24.47
CA GLU A 112 -19.83 28.39 -25.48
C GLU A 112 -19.72 27.00 -24.82
#